data_AF-A0ABD2JZ47-F1
#
_entry.id   AF-A0ABD2JZ47-F1
#
_cell.length_a   1.000
_cell.length_b   1.000
_cell.length_c   1.000
_cell.angle_alpha   90.00
_cell.angle_beta   90.00
_cell.angle_gamma   90.00
#
_symmetry.space_group_name_H-M   'P 1'
#
loop_
_entity.id
_entity.type
_entity.pdbx_description
1 polymer ?
#
loop_
_entity_poly.entity_id
_entity_poly.type
_entity_poly.pdbx_seq_one_letter_code
_entity_poly.pdbx_strand_id
1 'polypeptide(L)'
;MDAPDFYCLCGSVHVLTGAKWIGVLGTAVHTFGLFCAMLAQSMPMVLLCIITVPLYVSLLYAYQRNEPKMYIPFMVVNGMEMLLTIFYALFLLIMFLFVPQFWHDHLVLSLNDGEISEEQLDTVGGYEDRFITTILFSIVSLLLSLLAWFQLIVHRAYSYMCVDEHTLIPPQLHPTFLLTKAKLGLIDPRQLEEGQQERKRESRMA
;
A
#
# COMPACT_ATOMS: atom_id res chain seq x y z
N MET A 1 -25.55 -27.96 -0.29
CA MET A 1 -24.16 -28.42 -0.50
C MET A 1 -23.29 -27.38 0.16
N ASP A 2 -23.01 -27.61 1.43
CA ASP A 2 -22.22 -26.71 2.27
C ASP A 2 -20.74 -26.97 1.98
N ALA A 3 -20.12 -26.06 1.23
CA ALA A 3 -18.69 -26.06 1.07
C ALA A 3 -18.08 -25.61 2.41
N PRO A 4 -17.09 -26.34 2.97
CA PRO A 4 -16.50 -25.94 4.24
C PRO A 4 -15.74 -24.63 4.09
N ASP A 5 -16.02 -23.68 4.98
CA ASP A 5 -15.35 -22.38 5.13
C ASP A 5 -13.88 -22.53 5.57
N PHE A 6 -13.07 -23.23 4.76
CA PHE A 6 -11.61 -23.08 4.77
C PHE A 6 -11.22 -21.79 4.06
N TYR A 7 -11.83 -20.66 4.44
CA TYR A 7 -11.21 -19.37 4.16
C TYR A 7 -9.87 -19.38 4.89
N CYS A 8 -8.84 -19.62 4.09
CA CYS A 8 -7.55 -20.09 4.49
C CYS A 8 -6.95 -19.14 5.54
N LEU A 9 -6.75 -19.61 6.77
CA LEU A 9 -5.99 -18.90 7.82
C LEU A 9 -4.62 -18.43 7.29
N CYS A 10 -4.04 -19.10 6.29
CA CYS A 10 -2.84 -18.60 5.61
C CYS A 10 -3.11 -17.31 4.82
N GLY A 11 -4.25 -17.21 4.14
CA GLY A 11 -4.64 -16.03 3.36
C GLY A 11 -4.75 -14.77 4.22
N SER A 12 -5.36 -14.86 5.40
CA SER A 12 -5.42 -13.70 6.33
C SER A 12 -4.03 -13.31 6.81
N VAL A 13 -3.20 -14.29 7.24
CA VAL A 13 -1.82 -14.02 7.71
C VAL A 13 -0.96 -13.37 6.61
N HIS A 14 -1.05 -13.85 5.36
CA HIS A 14 -0.31 -13.29 4.24
C HIS A 14 -0.75 -11.86 3.92
N VAL A 15 -2.06 -11.58 3.95
CA VAL A 15 -2.60 -10.24 3.68
C VAL A 15 -2.23 -9.26 4.79
N LEU A 16 -2.35 -9.64 6.06
CA LEU A 16 -1.92 -8.82 7.19
C LEU A 16 -0.40 -8.56 7.16
N THR A 17 0.39 -9.58 6.83
CA THR A 17 1.84 -9.44 6.66
C THR A 17 2.17 -8.52 5.47
N GLY A 18 1.42 -8.60 4.38
CA GLY A 18 1.53 -7.69 3.24
C GLY A 18 1.25 -6.25 3.62
N ALA A 19 0.16 -5.98 4.32
CA ALA A 19 -0.18 -4.63 4.82
C ALA A 19 0.91 -4.07 5.75
N LYS A 20 1.47 -4.91 6.63
CA LYS A 20 2.63 -4.55 7.45
C LYS A 20 3.83 -4.15 6.60
N TRP A 21 4.18 -4.93 5.57
CA TRP A 21 5.31 -4.62 4.70
C TRP A 21 5.10 -3.33 3.89
N ILE A 22 3.87 -3.05 3.45
CA ILE A 22 3.51 -1.77 2.83
C ILE A 22 3.79 -0.62 3.82
N GLY A 23 3.38 -0.76 5.08
CA GLY A 23 3.68 0.21 6.14
C GLY A 23 5.18 0.41 6.37
N VAL A 24 5.96 -0.68 6.48
CA VAL A 24 7.41 -0.61 6.72
C VAL A 24 8.13 0.05 5.55
N LEU A 25 7.88 -0.46 4.33
CA LEU A 25 8.56 0.03 3.13
C LEU A 25 8.18 1.47 2.83
N GLY A 26 6.89 1.81 2.92
CA GLY A 26 6.41 3.17 2.71
C GLY A 26 6.98 4.16 3.72
N THR A 27 7.05 3.79 5.00
CA THR A 27 7.67 4.63 6.03
C THR A 27 9.16 4.85 5.72
N ALA A 28 9.89 3.79 5.37
CA ALA A 28 11.33 3.90 5.06
C ALA A 28 11.59 4.79 3.83
N VAL A 29 10.84 4.57 2.74
CA VAL A 29 10.98 5.33 1.49
C VAL A 29 10.67 6.81 1.69
N HIS A 30 9.56 7.14 2.36
CA HIS A 30 9.19 8.54 2.58
C HIS A 30 10.04 9.25 3.63
N THR A 31 10.58 8.53 4.62
CA THR A 31 11.56 9.09 5.57
C THR A 31 12.89 9.39 4.86
N PHE A 32 13.35 8.49 4.00
CA PHE A 32 14.52 8.74 3.16
C PHE A 32 14.26 9.89 2.17
N GLY A 33 13.09 9.91 1.54
CA GLY A 33 12.63 10.98 0.67
C GLY A 33 12.59 12.34 1.36
N LEU A 34 12.16 12.39 2.63
CA LEU A 34 12.21 13.61 3.44
C LEU A 34 13.63 14.13 3.59
N PHE A 35 14.59 13.26 3.91
CA PHE A 35 16.00 13.63 4.02
C PHE A 35 16.54 14.18 2.67
N CYS A 36 16.25 13.49 1.56
CA CYS A 36 16.61 13.98 0.22
C CYS A 36 15.95 15.32 -0.11
N ALA A 37 14.67 15.50 0.22
CA ALA A 37 13.93 16.73 -0.04
C ALA A 37 14.48 17.92 0.76
N MET A 38 14.90 17.68 2.00
CA MET A 38 15.58 18.69 2.82
C MET A 38 16.92 19.10 2.22
N LEU A 39 17.73 18.14 1.76
CA LEU A 39 19.01 18.42 1.09
C LEU A 39 18.81 19.18 -0.23
N ALA A 40 17.76 18.84 -0.98
CA ALA A 40 17.38 19.51 -2.23
C ALA A 40 16.62 20.83 -2.01
N GLN A 41 16.35 21.23 -0.75
CA GLN A 41 15.60 22.42 -0.37
C GLN A 41 14.20 22.52 -1.02
N SER A 42 13.59 21.38 -1.34
CA SER A 42 12.28 21.30 -1.97
C SER A 42 11.17 21.27 -0.92
N MET A 43 10.68 22.44 -0.51
CA MET A 43 9.62 22.59 0.49
C MET A 43 8.33 21.80 0.14
N PRO A 44 7.86 21.74 -1.12
CA PRO A 44 6.70 20.93 -1.48
C PRO A 44 6.91 19.43 -1.20
N MET A 45 8.10 18.91 -1.52
CA MET A 45 8.43 17.50 -1.28
C MET A 45 8.60 17.19 0.21
N VAL A 46 9.16 18.14 0.98
CA VAL A 46 9.26 18.03 2.43
C VAL A 46 7.87 17.94 3.05
N LEU A 47 6.95 18.83 2.67
CA LEU A 47 5.59 18.84 3.19
C LEU A 47 4.86 17.53 2.83
N LEU A 48 5.02 17.06 1.59
CA LEU A 48 4.44 15.79 1.14
C LEU A 48 4.92 14.64 2.03
N CYS A 49 6.24 14.51 2.25
CA CYS A 49 6.79 13.43 3.06
C CYS A 49 6.34 13.51 4.54
N ILE A 50 6.27 14.72 5.11
CA ILE A 50 5.78 14.91 6.49
C ILE A 50 4.32 14.45 6.64
N ILE A 51 3.49 14.68 5.62
CA ILE A 51 2.08 14.27 5.64
C ILE A 51 1.93 12.77 5.40
N THR A 52 2.73 12.17 4.51
CA THR A 52 2.58 10.76 4.13
C THR A 52 3.18 9.78 5.14
N VAL A 53 4.29 10.12 5.81
CA VAL A 53 4.93 9.23 6.80
C VAL A 53 3.95 8.77 7.90
N PRO A 54 3.18 9.65 8.57
CA PRO A 54 2.20 9.24 9.58
C PRO A 54 1.15 8.23 9.07
N LEU A 55 0.78 8.29 7.78
CA LEU A 55 -0.20 7.39 7.19
C LEU A 55 0.35 5.96 7.05
N TYR A 56 1.62 5.83 6.65
CA TYR A 56 2.28 4.52 6.61
C TYR A 56 2.56 3.98 8.02
N VAL A 57 2.87 4.86 8.98
CA VAL A 57 3.02 4.49 10.39
C VAL A 57 1.70 4.02 10.99
N SER A 58 0.57 4.59 10.58
CA SER A 58 -0.75 4.15 11.06
C SER A 58 -1.05 2.70 10.69
N LEU A 59 -0.57 2.22 9.52
CA LEU A 59 -0.66 0.81 9.12
C LEU A 59 0.11 -0.10 10.08
N LEU A 60 1.32 0.32 10.48
CA LEU A 60 2.14 -0.42 11.43
C LEU A 60 1.51 -0.45 12.82
N TYR A 61 0.96 0.69 13.24
CA TYR A 61 0.25 0.80 14.52
C TYR A 61 -1.01 -0.07 14.53
N ALA A 62 -1.80 -0.05 13.45
CA ALA A 62 -2.98 -0.91 13.26
C ALA A 62 -2.62 -2.40 13.41
N TYR A 63 -1.52 -2.81 12.77
CA TYR A 63 -1.02 -4.18 12.85
C TYR A 63 -0.53 -4.55 14.27
N GLN A 64 0.25 -3.68 14.92
CA GLN A 64 0.83 -3.98 16.24
C GLN A 64 -0.22 -3.98 17.36
N ARG A 65 -1.20 -3.08 17.30
CA ARG A 65 -2.25 -2.94 18.31
C ARG A 65 -3.50 -3.77 18.02
N ASN A 66 -3.58 -4.41 16.85
CA ASN A 66 -4.78 -5.07 16.34
C ASN A 66 -6.00 -4.12 16.34
N GLU A 67 -5.79 -2.86 15.95
CA GLU A 67 -6.85 -1.84 15.89
C GLU A 67 -7.21 -1.55 14.43
N PRO A 68 -8.29 -2.15 13.88
CA PRO A 68 -8.61 -2.03 12.45
C PRO A 68 -8.92 -0.60 12.02
N LYS A 69 -9.46 0.23 12.92
CA LYS A 69 -9.80 1.63 12.63
C LYS A 69 -8.61 2.46 12.16
N MET A 70 -7.39 2.05 12.51
CA MET A 70 -6.15 2.74 12.15
C MET A 70 -5.71 2.50 10.70
N TYR A 71 -6.37 1.59 9.96
CA TYR A 71 -6.21 1.45 8.51
C TYR A 71 -7.00 2.51 7.72
N ILE A 72 -8.07 3.08 8.31
CA ILE A 72 -8.99 4.00 7.61
C ILE A 72 -8.29 5.26 7.09
N PRO A 73 -7.44 5.96 7.87
CA PRO A 73 -6.77 7.17 7.38
C PRO A 73 -5.94 6.92 6.11
N PHE A 74 -5.18 5.81 6.09
CA PHE A 74 -4.41 5.42 4.91
C PHE A 74 -5.33 5.12 3.73
N MET A 75 -6.39 4.32 3.92
CA MET A 75 -7.31 3.96 2.84
C MET A 75 -8.02 5.17 2.22
N VAL A 76 -8.37 6.17 3.03
CA VAL A 76 -9.00 7.41 2.56
C VAL A 76 -8.00 8.21 1.74
N VAL A 77 -6.79 8.45 2.26
CA VAL A 77 -5.79 9.27 1.55
C VAL A 77 -5.31 8.58 0.27
N ASN A 78 -4.98 7.29 0.32
CA ASN A 78 -4.57 6.52 -0.86
C ASN A 78 -5.70 6.43 -1.91
N GLY A 79 -6.96 6.35 -1.47
CA GLY A 79 -8.13 6.44 -2.35
C GLY A 79 -8.27 7.81 -3.03
N MET A 80 -8.05 8.91 -2.30
CA MET A 80 -8.03 10.26 -2.85
C MET A 80 -6.86 10.46 -3.83
N GLU A 81 -5.67 9.96 -3.50
CA GLU A 81 -4.49 10.00 -4.37
C GLU A 81 -4.74 9.24 -5.68
N MET A 82 -5.38 8.08 -5.61
CA MET A 82 -5.80 7.32 -6.80
C MET A 82 -6.78 8.12 -7.66
N LEU A 83 -7.77 8.79 -7.06
CA LEU A 83 -8.71 9.66 -7.78
C LEU A 83 -8.01 10.83 -8.46
N LEU A 84 -7.11 11.54 -7.75
CA LEU A 84 -6.31 12.61 -8.35
C LEU A 84 -5.45 12.09 -9.50
N THR A 85 -4.84 10.92 -9.36
CA THR A 85 -4.02 10.29 -10.41
C THR A 85 -4.85 9.97 -11.64
N ILE A 86 -6.10 9.51 -11.47
CA ILE A 86 -7.03 9.29 -12.57
C ILE A 86 -7.38 10.61 -13.26
N PHE A 87 -7.72 11.65 -12.50
CA PHE A 87 -8.00 12.97 -13.09
C PHE A 87 -6.79 13.53 -13.85
N TYR A 88 -5.59 13.37 -13.29
CA TYR A 88 -4.35 13.76 -13.96
C TYR A 88 -4.11 12.97 -15.25
N ALA A 89 -4.28 11.64 -15.22
CA ALA A 89 -4.15 10.80 -16.41
C ALA A 89 -5.16 11.18 -17.50
N LEU A 90 -6.42 11.46 -17.12
CA LEU A 90 -7.45 11.94 -18.05
C LEU A 90 -7.11 13.32 -18.61
N PHE A 91 -6.61 14.23 -17.78
CA PHE A 91 -6.16 15.55 -18.21
C PHE A 91 -5.04 15.43 -19.24
N LEU A 92 -4.03 14.60 -18.98
CA LEU A 92 -2.95 14.33 -19.92
C LEU A 92 -3.48 13.73 -21.23
N LEU A 93 -4.41 12.78 -21.16
CA LEU A 93 -5.02 12.19 -22.35
C LEU A 93 -5.78 13.22 -23.19
N ILE A 94 -6.56 14.08 -22.56
CA ILE A 94 -7.28 15.16 -23.24
C ILE A 94 -6.29 16.14 -23.87
N MET A 95 -5.26 16.57 -23.13
CA MET A 95 -4.23 17.45 -23.67
C MET A 95 -3.52 16.82 -24.87
N PHE A 96 -3.23 15.51 -24.82
CA PHE A 96 -2.61 14.80 -25.94
C PHE A 96 -3.50 14.75 -27.18
N LEU A 97 -4.81 14.52 -27.01
CA LEU A 97 -5.74 14.40 -28.12
C LEU A 97 -6.12 15.75 -28.75
N PHE A 98 -6.23 16.81 -27.93
CA PHE A 98 -6.80 18.09 -28.36
C PHE A 98 -5.77 19.24 -28.47
N VAL A 99 -4.62 19.12 -27.82
CA VAL A 99 -3.57 20.17 -27.82
C VAL A 99 -2.18 19.54 -28.04
N PRO A 100 -1.94 18.89 -29.20
CA PRO A 100 -0.67 18.21 -29.46
C PRO A 100 0.53 19.17 -29.47
N GLN A 101 0.33 20.44 -29.83
CA GLN A 101 1.38 21.48 -29.83
C GLN A 101 1.96 21.73 -28.43
N PHE A 102 1.15 21.63 -27.37
CA PHE A 102 1.61 21.77 -25.98
C PHE A 102 2.66 20.71 -25.62
N TRP A 103 2.52 19.50 -26.16
CA TRP A 103 3.46 18.40 -25.89
C TRP A 103 4.81 18.64 -26.57
N HIS A 104 4.80 19.10 -27.82
CA HIS A 104 6.00 19.43 -28.56
C HIS A 104 6.80 20.54 -27.85
N ASP A 105 6.11 21.62 -27.47
CA ASP A 105 6.73 22.82 -26.90
C ASP A 105 7.28 22.61 -25.48
N HIS A 106 6.64 21.76 -24.66
CA HIS A 106 7.06 21.55 -23.27
C HIS A 106 7.89 20.28 -23.02
N LEU A 107 7.83 19.26 -23.87
CA LEU A 107 8.60 18.02 -23.67
C LEU A 107 9.85 17.94 -24.54
N VAL A 108 9.77 18.29 -25.83
CA VAL A 108 10.93 18.18 -26.73
C VAL A 108 11.92 19.30 -26.48
N LEU A 109 11.44 20.55 -26.42
CA LEU A 109 12.30 21.72 -26.16
C LEU A 109 12.90 21.73 -24.74
N SER A 110 12.23 21.14 -23.75
CA SER A 110 12.77 21.01 -22.37
C SER A 110 13.84 19.92 -22.23
N LEU A 111 13.88 18.93 -23.13
CA LEU A 111 14.86 17.85 -23.10
C LEU A 111 16.06 18.13 -24.02
N ASN A 112 15.88 18.95 -25.06
CA ASN A 112 16.91 19.35 -26.01
C ASN A 112 17.43 20.79 -25.73
N ASP A 113 18.03 21.01 -24.55
CA ASP A 113 18.88 22.17 -24.26
C ASP A 113 20.17 22.21 -25.12
N GLY A 114 20.27 21.38 -26.17
CA GLY A 114 21.31 21.41 -27.17
C GLY A 114 20.73 21.80 -28.53
N GLU A 115 21.31 22.82 -29.16
CA GLU A 115 20.97 23.30 -30.51
C GLU A 115 20.73 22.15 -31.50
N ILE A 116 19.47 21.87 -31.83
CA ILE A 116 19.12 21.06 -32.98
C ILE A 116 18.63 22.00 -34.08
N SER A 117 19.34 21.97 -35.20
CA SER A 117 19.08 22.75 -36.40
C SER A 117 17.69 22.46 -36.98
N GLU A 118 16.96 23.50 -37.35
CA GLU A 118 15.56 23.50 -37.80
C GLU A 118 15.27 22.58 -39.01
N GLU A 119 16.28 22.12 -39.76
CA GLU A 119 16.08 21.30 -40.98
C GLU A 119 15.82 19.80 -40.72
N GLN A 120 15.95 19.30 -39.48
CA GLN A 120 15.71 17.88 -39.14
C GLN A 120 14.40 17.61 -38.38
N LEU A 121 13.66 18.65 -37.98
CA LEU A 121 12.57 18.54 -37.02
C LEU A 121 11.27 17.92 -37.58
N ASP A 122 10.99 18.11 -38.87
CA ASP A 122 9.66 17.81 -39.45
C ASP A 122 9.37 16.32 -39.71
N THR A 123 10.38 15.45 -39.71
CA THR A 123 10.20 13.99 -39.84
C THR A 123 10.53 13.20 -38.57
N VAL A 124 11.24 13.81 -37.62
CA VAL A 124 11.68 13.17 -36.36
C VAL A 124 10.83 13.60 -35.16
N GLY A 125 10.29 14.83 -35.15
CA GLY A 125 9.54 15.39 -34.02
C GLY A 125 8.30 14.58 -33.63
N GLY A 126 7.60 14.01 -34.60
CA GLY A 126 6.41 13.18 -34.33
C GLY A 126 6.70 11.83 -33.66
N TYR A 127 7.94 11.32 -33.73
CA TYR A 127 8.33 10.05 -33.09
C TYR A 127 8.76 10.26 -31.64
N GLU A 128 9.52 11.33 -31.38
CA GLU A 128 10.01 11.67 -30.03
C GLU A 128 8.85 12.04 -29.09
N ASP A 129 7.90 12.86 -29.56
CA ASP A 129 6.69 13.21 -28.80
C ASP A 129 5.87 11.97 -28.39
N ARG A 130 5.72 11.02 -29.33
CA ARG A 130 4.98 9.76 -29.10
C ARG A 130 5.71 8.82 -28.16
N PHE A 131 7.04 8.80 -28.20
CA PHE A 131 7.85 7.96 -27.32
C PHE A 131 7.79 8.47 -25.88
N ILE A 132 8.00 9.77 -25.66
CA ILE A 132 8.00 10.37 -24.32
C ILE A 132 6.60 10.31 -23.69
N THR A 133 5.55 10.61 -24.46
CA THR A 133 4.16 10.45 -23.99
C THR A 133 3.86 9.01 -23.59
N THR A 134 4.30 8.02 -24.37
CA THR A 134 4.11 6.59 -24.05
C THR A 134 4.81 6.21 -22.74
N ILE A 135 6.04 6.71 -22.51
CA ILE A 135 6.75 6.50 -21.24
C ILE A 135 5.97 7.13 -20.08
N LEU A 136 5.53 8.38 -20.22
CA LEU A 136 4.77 9.09 -19.20
C LEU A 136 3.47 8.35 -18.84
N PHE A 137 2.70 7.93 -19.84
CA PHE A 137 1.49 7.12 -19.64
C PHE A 137 1.79 5.77 -18.98
N SER A 138 2.92 5.15 -19.33
CA SER A 138 3.35 3.89 -18.72
C SER A 138 3.68 4.06 -17.24
N ILE A 139 4.39 5.13 -16.88
CA ILE A 139 4.72 5.48 -15.50
C ILE A 139 3.44 5.76 -14.70
N VAL A 140 2.52 6.58 -15.24
CA VAL A 140 1.25 6.89 -14.58
C VAL A 140 0.39 5.64 -14.40
N SER A 141 0.34 4.75 -15.40
CA SER A 141 -0.41 3.49 -15.34
C SER A 141 0.17 2.52 -14.31
N LEU A 142 1.51 2.44 -14.22
CA LEU A 142 2.20 1.64 -13.21
C LEU A 142 1.91 2.18 -11.80
N LEU A 143 1.97 3.51 -11.62
CA LEU A 143 1.64 4.17 -10.36
C LEU A 143 0.20 3.88 -9.94
N LEU A 144 -0.76 4.03 -10.85
CA LEU A 144 -2.17 3.75 -10.58
C LEU A 144 -2.41 2.28 -10.19
N SER A 145 -1.74 1.35 -10.88
CA SER A 145 -1.82 -0.07 -10.58
C SER A 145 -1.25 -0.39 -9.19
N LEU A 146 -0.15 0.27 -8.81
CA LEU A 146 0.45 0.12 -7.49
C LEU A 146 -0.45 0.68 -6.37
N LEU A 147 -1.02 1.88 -6.56
CA LEU A 147 -1.96 2.51 -5.62
C LEU A 147 -3.21 1.64 -5.42
N ALA A 148 -3.76 1.11 -6.51
CA ALA A 148 -4.91 0.20 -6.47
C ALA A 148 -4.57 -1.11 -5.76
N TRP A 149 -3.37 -1.66 -6.00
CA TRP A 149 -2.91 -2.87 -5.33
C TRP A 149 -2.73 -2.65 -3.82
N PHE A 150 -2.11 -1.55 -3.41
CA PHE A 150 -2.00 -1.16 -2.00
C PHE A 150 -3.38 -1.00 -1.35
N GLN A 151 -4.29 -0.30 -2.01
CA GLN A 151 -5.66 -0.11 -1.52
C GLN A 151 -6.35 -1.46 -1.28
N LEU A 152 -6.23 -2.39 -2.23
CA LEU A 152 -6.86 -3.71 -2.15
C LEU A 152 -6.28 -4.56 -1.02
N ILE A 153 -4.96 -4.58 -0.83
CA ILE A 153 -4.31 -5.32 0.26
C ILE A 153 -4.72 -4.74 1.62
N VAL A 154 -4.68 -3.42 1.77
CA VAL A 154 -5.03 -2.76 3.03
C VAL A 154 -6.51 -2.92 3.35
N HIS A 155 -7.40 -2.77 2.37
CA HIS A 155 -8.83 -3.02 2.55
C HIS A 155 -9.11 -4.45 2.99
N ARG A 156 -8.47 -5.45 2.37
CA ARG A 156 -8.61 -6.85 2.79
C ARG A 156 -8.09 -7.07 4.21
N ALA A 157 -6.95 -6.48 4.58
CA ALA A 157 -6.42 -6.56 5.94
C ALA A 157 -7.38 -5.96 6.97
N TYR A 158 -7.97 -4.81 6.65
CA TYR A 158 -9.02 -4.18 7.44
C TYR A 158 -10.24 -5.09 7.62
N SER A 159 -10.76 -5.67 6.52
CA SER A 159 -11.91 -6.57 6.58
C SER A 159 -11.63 -7.82 7.44
N TYR A 160 -10.44 -8.43 7.33
CA TYR A 160 -10.09 -9.59 8.15
C TYR A 160 -10.03 -9.26 9.65
N MET A 161 -9.42 -8.12 10.01
CA MET A 161 -9.34 -7.71 11.41
C MET A 161 -10.72 -7.35 12.00
N CYS A 162 -11.62 -6.73 11.23
CA CYS A 162 -12.98 -6.45 11.70
C CYS A 162 -13.83 -7.72 11.89
N VAL A 163 -13.62 -8.75 11.06
CA VAL A 163 -14.32 -10.04 11.22
C VAL A 163 -13.83 -10.75 12.48
N ASP A 164 -12.52 -10.82 12.71
CA ASP A 164 -11.93 -11.42 13.92
C ASP A 164 -12.39 -10.70 15.21
N GLU A 165 -12.64 -9.39 15.16
CA GLU A 165 -13.18 -8.61 16.29
C GLU A 165 -14.64 -8.93 16.61
N HIS A 166 -15.40 -9.51 15.66
CA HIS A 166 -16.85 -9.77 15.80
C HIS A 166 -17.19 -11.26 15.86
N THR A 167 -16.32 -12.15 15.37
CA THR A 167 -16.43 -13.59 15.62
C THR A 167 -15.80 -13.95 16.97
N LEU A 168 -16.60 -13.87 18.03
CA LEU A 168 -16.43 -14.57 19.31
C LEU A 168 -16.49 -16.12 19.16
N ILE A 169 -15.91 -16.70 18.11
CA ILE A 169 -15.68 -18.14 18.05
C ILE A 169 -14.31 -18.36 18.68
N PRO A 170 -14.21 -19.05 19.82
CA PRO A 170 -12.96 -19.15 20.55
C PRO A 170 -11.92 -19.86 19.65
N PRO A 171 -10.73 -19.28 19.41
CA PRO A 171 -9.65 -19.93 18.65
C PRO A 171 -9.07 -21.16 19.39
N GLN A 172 -9.69 -21.57 20.50
CA GLN A 172 -9.37 -22.69 21.36
C GLN A 172 -9.67 -24.06 20.72
N LEU A 173 -10.40 -24.13 19.61
CA LEU A 173 -10.81 -25.42 19.02
C LEU A 173 -9.97 -25.92 17.84
N HIS A 174 -9.04 -25.13 17.30
CA HIS A 174 -8.23 -25.61 16.18
C HIS A 174 -6.78 -25.92 16.61
N PRO A 175 -6.36 -27.20 16.65
CA PRO A 175 -5.02 -27.59 17.13
C PRO A 175 -3.88 -26.99 16.32
N THR A 176 -4.12 -26.60 15.06
CA THR A 176 -3.15 -25.85 14.24
C THR A 176 -2.94 -24.41 14.69
N PHE A 177 -3.91 -23.75 15.33
CA PHE A 177 -3.75 -22.37 15.81
C PHE A 177 -2.79 -22.29 17.00
N LEU A 178 -2.92 -23.23 17.95
CA LEU A 178 -1.99 -23.37 19.07
C LEU A 178 -0.57 -23.74 18.59
N LEU A 179 -0.46 -24.63 17.61
CA LEU A 179 0.83 -25.01 17.04
C LEU A 179 1.53 -23.84 16.31
N THR A 180 0.75 -22.98 15.66
CA THR A 180 1.28 -21.83 14.91
C THR A 180 1.68 -20.69 15.85
N LYS A 181 0.89 -20.41 16.89
CA LYS A 181 1.29 -19.45 17.94
C LYS A 181 2.52 -19.91 18.72
N ALA A 182 2.64 -21.20 19.02
CA ALA A 182 3.82 -21.77 19.68
C ALA A 182 5.07 -21.71 18.80
N LYS A 183 4.95 -22.01 17.48
CA LYS A 183 6.07 -21.89 16.54
C LYS A 183 6.51 -20.44 16.28
N LEU A 184 5.61 -19.48 16.43
CA LEU A 184 5.90 -18.04 16.29
C LEU A 184 6.42 -17.40 17.60
N GLY A 185 6.58 -18.15 18.70
CA GLY A 185 7.08 -17.63 19.98
C GLY A 185 6.15 -16.64 20.68
N LEU A 186 4.86 -16.61 20.29
CA LEU A 186 3.86 -15.65 20.79
C LEU A 186 3.20 -16.10 22.11
N ILE A 187 3.54 -17.28 22.62
CA ILE A 187 3.04 -17.83 23.88
C ILE A 187 4.22 -18.48 24.63
N ASP A 188 4.42 -18.09 25.89
CA ASP A 188 5.31 -18.79 26.81
C ASP A 188 4.65 -20.13 27.20
N PRO A 189 5.25 -21.29 26.89
CA PRO A 189 4.63 -22.61 27.11
C PRO A 189 4.20 -22.87 28.57
N ARG A 190 4.79 -22.15 29.54
CA ARG A 190 4.42 -22.24 30.96
C ARG A 190 2.99 -21.74 31.26
N GLN A 191 2.51 -20.73 30.54
CA GLN A 191 1.14 -20.24 30.74
C GLN A 191 0.06 -21.22 30.23
N LEU A 192 0.43 -22.10 29.29
CA LEU A 192 -0.48 -23.14 28.79
C LEU A 192 -0.64 -24.29 29.79
N GLU A 193 0.41 -24.63 30.52
CA GLU A 193 0.40 -25.69 31.54
C GLU A 193 -0.38 -25.25 32.80
N GLU A 194 -0.24 -23.98 33.21
CA GLU A 194 -0.97 -23.42 34.36
C GLU A 194 -2.49 -23.40 34.12
N GLY A 195 -2.94 -22.96 32.93
CA GLY A 195 -4.36 -22.96 32.57
C GLY A 195 -4.97 -24.36 32.41
N GLN A 196 -4.16 -25.37 32.07
CA GLN A 196 -4.61 -26.77 32.04
C GLN A 196 -4.66 -27.41 33.43
N GLN A 197 -3.78 -27.02 34.35
CA GLN A 197 -3.81 -27.48 35.74
C GLN A 197 -4.99 -26.88 36.52
N GLU A 198 -5.29 -25.59 36.33
CA GLU A 198 -6.46 -24.96 36.97
C GLU A 198 -7.77 -25.61 36.54
N ARG A 199 -7.97 -25.90 35.24
CA ARG A 199 -9.17 -26.61 34.77
C ARG A 199 -9.29 -28.05 35.26
N LYS A 200 -8.18 -28.77 35.41
CA LYS A 200 -8.18 -30.11 36.04
C LYS A 200 -8.53 -30.05 37.53
N ARG A 201 -8.31 -28.90 38.17
CA ARG A 201 -8.67 -28.68 39.57
C ARG A 201 -10.14 -28.33 39.71
N GLU A 202 -10.66 -27.47 38.84
CA GLU A 202 -12.09 -27.11 38.78
C GLU A 202 -12.98 -28.30 38.42
N SER A 203 -12.56 -29.16 37.47
CA SER A 203 -13.34 -30.36 37.11
C SER A 203 -13.33 -31.47 38.18
N ARG A 204 -12.51 -31.35 39.22
CA ARG A 204 -12.49 -32.27 40.37
C ARG A 204 -13.28 -31.72 41.56
N MET A 205 -13.69 -30.45 41.50
CA MET A 205 -14.46 -29.78 42.55
C MET A 205 -15.94 -29.58 42.17
N ALA A 206 -16.32 -29.89 40.92
CA ALA A 206 -17.70 -30.06 40.46
C ALA A 206 -18.07 -31.54 40.44
#